data_AF-A0A2T7WFT8-F1
#
_entry.id   AF-A0A2T7WFT8-F1
#
_cell.length_a   1.000
_cell.length_b   1.000
_cell.length_c   1.000
_cell.angle_alpha   90.00
_cell.angle_beta   90.00
_cell.angle_gamma   90.00
#
_symmetry.space_group_name_H-M   'P 1'
#
loop_
_entity.id
_entity.type
_entity.pdbx_description
1 polymer ?
#
loop_
_entity_poly.entity_id
_entity_poly.type
_entity_poly.pdbx_seq_one_letter_code
_entity_poly.pdbx_strand_id
1 'polypeptide(L)'
;MSTQDAAGFRTRPEHRWPVLIALAVGAGLYAFLPSEASGILRYVVVGVGALCVIPMVVTNPSRLTRPSRIGRGFAIAFTALLLVANQIALVLLLQQLLRGEGSGAATLLGAAQVWAINVIGYAVVYWEMDRGGPIARRRDARAELPAADFQFPQDSDRDAVSEVARRSSDVADWAPGYVDYLYFSASNAMAFSPTDVMPLTGRAKLFMMVQAISGFVLLALVIARSVNILS
;
A
#
# COMPACT_ATOMS: atom_id res chain seq x y z
N MET A 1 -28.65 15.98 0.00
CA MET A 1 -28.10 15.13 -1.08
C MET A 1 -28.27 15.90 -2.38
N SER A 2 -27.23 16.62 -2.83
CA SER A 2 -27.30 17.43 -4.04
C SER A 2 -27.00 16.57 -5.28
N THR A 3 -27.85 16.76 -6.29
CA THR A 3 -28.28 15.80 -7.31
C THR A 3 -27.50 15.85 -8.63
N GLN A 4 -26.21 16.22 -8.62
CA GLN A 4 -25.44 16.39 -9.88
C GLN A 4 -24.15 15.56 -10.02
N ASP A 5 -23.64 14.88 -8.98
CA ASP A 5 -22.38 14.11 -9.07
C ASP A 5 -22.56 12.64 -9.50
N ALA A 6 -23.79 12.16 -9.70
CA ALA A 6 -24.12 10.73 -9.83
C ALA A 6 -24.28 10.22 -11.27
N ALA A 7 -24.15 11.06 -12.31
CA ALA A 7 -24.51 10.68 -13.67
C ALA A 7 -23.48 9.80 -14.42
N GLY A 8 -22.41 9.31 -13.76
CA GLY A 8 -21.37 8.54 -14.46
C GLY A 8 -20.55 7.57 -13.62
N PHE A 9 -20.92 7.29 -12.37
CA PHE A 9 -20.22 6.30 -11.53
C PHE A 9 -21.10 5.10 -11.23
N ARG A 10 -20.61 3.91 -11.57
CA ARG A 10 -21.25 2.62 -11.25
C ARG A 10 -21.40 2.42 -9.74
N THR A 11 -20.35 2.70 -8.96
CA THR A 11 -20.40 2.63 -7.48
C THR A 11 -19.98 3.95 -6.84
N ARG A 12 -20.32 4.12 -5.56
CA ARG A 12 -20.00 5.34 -4.81
C ARG A 12 -18.50 5.67 -4.89
N PRO A 13 -18.12 6.87 -5.39
CA PRO A 13 -16.73 7.29 -5.50
C PRO A 13 -15.96 7.17 -4.19
N GLU A 14 -14.74 6.65 -4.27
CA GLU A 14 -13.90 6.37 -3.12
C GLU A 14 -13.49 7.67 -2.40
N HIS A 15 -13.42 7.61 -1.07
CA HIS A 15 -12.86 8.69 -0.29
C HIS A 15 -11.33 8.62 -0.37
N ARG A 16 -10.67 9.76 -0.57
CA ARG A 16 -9.19 9.81 -0.71
C ARG A 16 -8.44 9.85 0.61
N TRP A 17 -9.14 10.17 1.70
CA TRP A 17 -8.52 10.34 3.01
C TRP A 17 -7.74 9.10 3.48
N PRO A 18 -8.22 7.85 3.28
CA PRO A 18 -7.45 6.67 3.65
C PRO A 18 -6.06 6.62 3.02
N VAL A 19 -5.95 6.87 1.71
CA VAL A 19 -4.65 6.87 1.02
C VAL A 19 -3.79 8.06 1.42
N LEU A 20 -4.35 9.26 1.58
CA LEU A 20 -3.59 10.45 2.01
C LEU A 20 -3.07 10.29 3.43
N ILE A 21 -3.88 9.77 4.36
CA ILE A 21 -3.47 9.50 5.73
C ILE A 21 -2.36 8.46 5.73
N ALA A 22 -2.50 7.37 4.98
CA ALA A 22 -1.47 6.34 4.93
C ALA A 22 -0.15 6.87 4.34
N LEU A 23 -0.20 7.64 3.26
CA LEU A 23 0.99 8.28 2.68
C LEU A 23 1.64 9.28 3.66
N ALA A 24 0.85 10.07 4.38
CA ALA A 24 1.34 10.99 5.40
C ALA A 24 1.98 10.24 6.58
N VAL A 25 1.38 9.14 7.03
CA VAL A 25 1.94 8.25 8.04
C VAL A 25 3.25 7.64 7.53
N GLY A 26 3.29 7.12 6.31
CA GLY A 26 4.52 6.58 5.72
C GLY A 26 5.65 7.61 5.64
N ALA A 27 5.34 8.84 5.22
CA ALA A 27 6.30 9.94 5.21
C ALA A 27 6.78 10.31 6.63
N GLY A 28 5.86 10.37 7.60
CA GLY A 28 6.20 10.60 9.01
C GLY A 28 7.11 9.51 9.58
N LEU A 29 6.78 8.23 9.34
CA LEU A 29 7.61 7.10 9.76
C LEU A 29 9.01 7.18 9.17
N TYR A 30 9.15 7.59 7.90
CA TYR A 30 10.46 7.78 7.27
C TYR A 30 11.22 8.98 7.85
N ALA A 31 10.52 10.07 8.18
CA ALA A 31 11.11 11.27 8.78
C ALA A 31 11.74 11.00 10.16
N PHE A 32 11.10 10.15 10.96
CA PHE A 32 11.55 9.78 12.31
C PHE A 32 12.35 8.47 12.35
N LEU A 33 12.84 7.99 11.20
CA LEU A 33 13.64 6.77 11.15
C LEU A 33 14.95 6.97 11.96
N PRO A 34 15.28 6.12 12.95
CA PRO A 34 16.46 6.31 13.82
C PRO A 34 17.81 6.22 13.11
N SER A 35 17.88 5.74 11.86
CA SER A 35 19.15 5.50 11.19
C SER A 35 19.82 6.80 10.75
N GLU A 36 21.02 7.07 11.26
CA GLU A 36 21.89 8.16 10.75
C GLU A 36 22.22 7.97 9.26
N ALA A 37 22.18 6.72 8.78
CA ALA A 37 22.42 6.34 7.39
C ALA A 37 21.36 6.88 6.39
N SER A 38 20.23 7.41 6.86
CA SER A 38 19.21 8.00 5.97
C SER A 38 19.52 9.45 5.55
N GLY A 39 20.43 10.16 6.25
CA GLY A 39 21.01 11.45 5.88
C GLY A 39 20.15 12.35 4.96
N ILE A 40 20.67 12.62 3.75
CA ILE A 40 20.02 13.45 2.72
C ILE A 40 18.72 12.81 2.19
N LEU A 41 18.66 11.48 2.11
CA LEU A 41 17.52 10.75 1.56
C LEU A 41 16.23 10.99 2.37
N ARG A 42 16.36 11.18 3.69
CA ARG A 42 15.27 11.61 4.58
C ARG A 42 14.60 12.90 4.10
N TYR A 43 15.41 13.93 3.87
CA TYR A 43 14.90 15.24 3.46
C TYR A 43 14.28 15.19 2.05
N VAL A 44 14.86 14.39 1.15
CA VAL A 44 14.29 14.18 -0.18
C VAL A 44 12.92 13.52 -0.11
N VAL A 45 12.77 12.41 0.65
CA VAL A 45 11.48 11.70 0.75
C VAL A 45 10.41 12.56 1.42
N VAL A 46 10.75 13.26 2.51
CA VAL A 46 9.81 14.12 3.22
C VAL A 46 9.45 15.35 2.38
N GLY A 47 10.43 16.00 1.75
CA GLY A 47 10.21 17.18 0.91
C GLY A 47 9.40 16.86 -0.34
N VAL A 48 9.74 15.80 -1.06
CA VAL A 48 8.96 15.34 -2.22
C VAL A 48 7.57 14.87 -1.79
N GLY A 49 7.44 14.20 -0.64
CA GLY A 49 6.14 13.81 -0.11
C GLY A 49 5.24 15.00 0.19
N ALA A 50 5.75 16.01 0.88
CA ALA A 50 5.02 17.25 1.13
C ALA A 50 4.60 17.92 -0.19
N LEU A 51 5.50 17.97 -1.18
CA LEU A 51 5.22 18.55 -2.49
C LEU A 51 4.15 17.77 -3.26
N CYS A 52 4.18 16.43 -3.22
CA CYS A 52 3.23 15.56 -3.91
C CYS A 52 1.82 15.57 -3.28
N VAL A 53 1.70 15.84 -1.99
CA VAL A 53 0.40 15.97 -1.32
C VAL A 53 -0.37 17.18 -1.86
N ILE A 54 0.30 18.28 -2.21
CA ILE A 54 -0.33 19.51 -2.70
C ILE A 54 -1.20 19.27 -3.95
N PRO A 55 -0.69 18.74 -5.08
CA PRO A 55 -1.50 18.50 -6.28
C PRO A 55 -2.58 17.41 -6.05
N MET A 56 -2.34 16.43 -5.18
CA MET A 56 -3.36 15.43 -4.82
C MET A 56 -4.51 16.06 -4.05
N VAL A 57 -4.22 17.00 -3.14
CA VAL A 57 -5.23 17.71 -2.35
C VAL A 57 -6.04 18.67 -3.22
N VAL A 58 -5.38 19.40 -4.11
CA VAL A 58 -6.01 20.42 -4.99
C VAL A 58 -6.92 19.79 -6.04
N THR A 59 -6.54 18.66 -6.63
CA THR A 59 -7.26 18.10 -7.79
C THR A 59 -8.57 17.40 -7.45
N ASN A 60 -8.71 16.79 -6.26
CA ASN A 60 -9.90 16.00 -5.90
C ASN A 60 -10.28 16.11 -4.41
N PRO A 61 -10.79 17.25 -3.88
CA PRO A 61 -10.82 17.62 -2.46
C PRO A 61 -11.44 16.65 -1.41
N SER A 62 -12.12 15.59 -1.81
CA SER A 62 -12.70 14.63 -0.86
C SER A 62 -12.87 13.24 -1.46
N ARG A 63 -13.44 13.17 -2.66
CA ARG A 63 -13.69 11.94 -3.39
C ARG A 63 -12.97 11.96 -4.72
N LEU A 64 -12.58 10.76 -5.16
CA LEU A 64 -11.95 10.55 -6.45
C LEU A 64 -13.02 10.56 -7.55
N THR A 65 -13.47 11.76 -7.92
CA THR A 65 -14.54 11.96 -8.91
C THR A 65 -14.00 12.39 -10.27
N ARG A 66 -12.87 13.10 -10.31
CA ARG A 66 -12.28 13.61 -11.56
C ARG A 66 -11.02 12.84 -11.92
N PRO A 67 -10.96 12.20 -13.12
CA PRO A 67 -9.74 11.56 -13.59
C PRO A 67 -8.66 12.62 -13.78
N SER A 68 -7.64 12.59 -12.92
CA SER A 68 -6.48 13.48 -12.99
C SER A 68 -5.24 12.65 -13.33
N ARG A 69 -4.80 12.69 -14.59
CA ARG A 69 -3.55 12.03 -15.02
C ARG A 69 -2.36 12.57 -14.23
N ILE A 70 -2.36 13.87 -13.94
CA ILE A 70 -1.33 14.55 -13.15
C ILE A 70 -1.36 14.03 -11.70
N GLY A 71 -2.52 14.00 -11.06
CA GLY A 71 -2.66 13.52 -9.68
C GLY A 71 -2.26 12.06 -9.53
N ARG A 72 -2.67 11.20 -10.48
CA ARG A 72 -2.25 9.79 -10.52
C ARG A 72 -0.75 9.64 -10.75
N GLY A 73 -0.17 10.43 -11.65
CA GLY A 73 1.28 10.46 -11.90
C GLY A 73 2.07 10.83 -10.65
N PHE A 74 1.64 11.86 -9.91
CA PHE A 74 2.26 12.25 -8.63
C PHE A 74 2.13 11.17 -7.56
N ALA A 75 0.96 10.53 -7.44
CA ALA A 75 0.77 9.43 -6.50
C ALA A 75 1.72 8.27 -6.78
N ILE A 76 1.79 7.83 -8.05
CA ILE A 76 2.68 6.75 -8.48
C ILE A 76 4.15 7.14 -8.27
N ALA A 77 4.55 8.35 -8.67
CA ALA A 77 5.93 8.83 -8.51
C ALA A 77 6.33 8.91 -7.04
N PHE A 78 5.45 9.41 -6.17
CA PHE A 78 5.71 9.47 -4.74
C PHE A 78 5.81 8.09 -4.11
N THR A 79 4.87 7.18 -4.43
CA THR A 79 4.91 5.80 -3.95
C THR A 79 6.16 5.08 -4.43
N ALA A 80 6.58 5.26 -5.68
CA ALA A 80 7.81 4.70 -6.21
C ALA A 80 9.05 5.22 -5.46
N LEU A 81 9.14 6.53 -5.24
CA LEU A 81 10.21 7.15 -4.46
C LEU A 81 10.25 6.59 -3.03
N LEU A 82 9.09 6.54 -2.37
CA LEU A 82 8.96 6.04 -1.00
C LEU A 82 9.39 4.57 -0.91
N LEU A 83 8.97 3.73 -1.84
CA LEU A 83 9.37 2.32 -1.87
C LEU A 83 10.86 2.14 -2.13
N VAL A 84 11.44 2.83 -3.10
CA VAL A 84 12.88 2.77 -3.37
C VAL A 84 13.68 3.22 -2.15
N ALA A 85 13.30 4.34 -1.55
CA ALA A 85 13.95 4.83 -0.35
C ALA A 85 13.79 3.88 0.84
N ASN A 86 12.64 3.21 0.96
CA ASN A 86 12.42 2.20 1.99
C ASN A 86 13.22 0.92 1.75
N GLN A 87 13.44 0.51 0.51
CA GLN A 87 14.30 -0.64 0.19
C GLN A 87 15.78 -0.34 0.50
N ILE A 88 16.24 0.89 0.25
CA ILE A 88 17.57 1.34 0.69
C ILE A 88 17.67 1.29 2.22
N ALA A 89 16.67 1.84 2.91
CA ALA A 89 16.62 1.80 4.37
C ALA A 89 16.60 0.38 4.93
N LEU A 90 15.88 -0.54 4.28
CA LEU A 90 15.89 -1.96 4.58
C LEU A 90 17.30 -2.53 4.47
N VAL A 91 17.98 -2.38 3.32
CA VAL A 91 19.33 -2.93 3.13
C VAL A 91 20.31 -2.40 4.17
N LEU A 92 20.28 -1.11 4.47
CA LEU A 92 21.12 -0.50 5.50
C LEU A 92 20.84 -1.09 6.89
N LEU A 93 19.57 -1.29 7.23
CA LEU A 93 19.16 -1.92 8.48
C LEU A 93 19.60 -3.39 8.56
N LEU A 94 19.50 -4.15 7.45
CA LEU A 94 19.99 -5.53 7.40
C LEU A 94 21.52 -5.58 7.61
N GLN A 95 22.28 -4.67 7.00
CA GLN A 95 23.72 -4.58 7.21
C GLN A 95 24.08 -4.24 8.67
N GLN A 96 23.34 -3.30 9.28
CA GLN A 96 23.50 -2.95 10.69
C GLN A 96 23.22 -4.16 11.61
N LEU A 97 22.13 -4.89 11.34
CA LEU A 97 21.77 -6.13 12.06
C LEU A 97 22.85 -7.20 11.96
N LEU A 98 23.41 -7.42 10.76
CA LEU A 98 24.47 -8.41 10.51
C LEU A 98 25.79 -8.04 11.18
N ARG A 99 26.12 -6.75 11.27
CA ARG A 99 27.33 -6.26 11.97
C ARG A 99 27.17 -6.19 13.49
N GLY A 100 25.94 -6.35 13.98
CA GLY A 100 25.62 -6.19 15.40
C GLY A 100 25.75 -4.74 15.89
N GLU A 101 25.63 -3.77 14.99
CA GLU A 101 25.73 -2.34 15.30
C GLU A 101 24.36 -1.77 15.74
N GLY A 102 24.37 -0.65 16.46
CA GLY A 102 23.16 0.06 16.90
C GLY A 102 22.57 -0.42 18.23
N SER A 103 21.77 0.43 18.87
CA SER A 103 21.06 0.08 20.10
C SER A 103 19.87 -0.83 19.79
N GLY A 104 19.63 -1.86 20.60
CA GLY A 104 18.55 -2.83 20.36
C GLY A 104 17.18 -2.16 20.17
N ALA A 105 16.84 -1.16 20.98
CA ALA A 105 15.59 -0.42 20.87
C ALA A 105 15.47 0.39 19.57
N ALA A 106 16.54 1.09 19.16
CA ALA A 106 16.52 1.88 17.92
C ALA A 106 16.43 0.98 16.67
N THR A 107 17.12 -0.17 16.69
CA THR A 107 17.07 -1.15 15.60
C THR A 107 15.70 -1.78 15.47
N LEU A 108 15.04 -2.15 16.58
CA LEU A 108 13.66 -2.66 16.57
C LEU A 108 12.65 -1.63 16.07
N LEU A 109 12.77 -0.38 16.53
CA LEU A 109 11.93 0.72 16.06
C LEU A 109 12.12 0.97 14.56
N GLY A 110 13.37 0.99 14.10
CA GLY A 110 13.71 1.11 12.68
C GLY A 110 13.13 -0.02 11.83
N ALA A 111 13.21 -1.27 12.31
CA ALA A 111 12.60 -2.41 11.65
C ALA A 111 11.07 -2.27 11.54
N ALA A 112 10.40 -1.88 12.63
CA ALA A 112 8.96 -1.67 12.63
C ALA A 112 8.54 -0.55 11.65
N GLN A 113 9.30 0.55 11.59
CA GLN A 113 9.08 1.64 10.64
C GLN A 113 9.27 1.19 9.19
N VAL A 114 10.38 0.52 8.87
CA VAL A 114 10.65 0.01 7.52
C VAL A 114 9.56 -0.97 7.08
N TRP A 115 9.13 -1.87 7.97
CA TRP A 115 8.03 -2.79 7.70
C TRP A 115 6.72 -2.04 7.42
N ALA A 116 6.34 -1.09 8.27
CA ALA A 116 5.10 -0.32 8.12
C ALA A 116 5.09 0.52 6.83
N ILE A 117 6.21 1.17 6.49
CA ILE A 117 6.36 1.91 5.23
C ILE A 117 6.24 0.97 4.03
N ASN A 118 6.79 -0.24 4.14
CA ASN A 118 6.67 -1.26 3.09
C ASN A 118 5.20 -1.63 2.85
N VAL A 119 4.46 -1.91 3.93
CA VAL A 119 3.02 -2.20 3.87
C VAL A 119 2.24 -1.06 3.21
N ILE A 120 2.47 0.18 3.64
CA ILE A 120 1.79 1.36 3.08
C ILE A 120 2.12 1.54 1.60
N GLY A 121 3.40 1.48 1.23
CA GLY A 121 3.84 1.71 -0.14
C GLY A 121 3.27 0.67 -1.11
N TYR A 122 3.35 -0.62 -0.75
CA TYR A 122 2.80 -1.68 -1.59
C TYR A 122 1.26 -1.66 -1.66
N ALA A 123 0.56 -1.25 -0.58
CA ALA A 123 -0.88 -1.06 -0.62
C ALA A 123 -1.30 -0.04 -1.70
N VAL A 124 -0.56 1.07 -1.81
CA VAL A 124 -0.79 2.07 -2.85
C VAL A 124 -0.46 1.52 -4.23
N VAL A 125 0.63 0.77 -4.39
CA VAL A 125 0.97 0.11 -5.67
C VAL A 125 -0.16 -0.81 -6.12
N TYR A 126 -0.65 -1.68 -5.26
CA TYR A 126 -1.73 -2.62 -5.60
C TYR A 126 -3.03 -1.89 -5.93
N TRP A 127 -3.39 -0.86 -5.14
CA TRP A 127 -4.57 -0.04 -5.34
C TRP A 127 -4.53 0.76 -6.66
N GLU A 128 -3.38 1.30 -7.05
CA GLU A 128 -3.22 2.03 -8.31
C GLU A 128 -3.13 1.11 -9.54
N MET A 129 -2.59 -0.09 -9.38
CA MET A 129 -2.36 -1.04 -10.46
C MET A 129 -3.66 -1.74 -10.89
N ASP A 130 -4.46 -2.18 -9.93
CA ASP A 130 -5.60 -3.08 -10.15
C ASP A 130 -6.77 -2.43 -10.89
N ARG A 131 -7.33 -3.15 -11.87
CA ARG A 131 -8.55 -2.79 -12.64
C ARG A 131 -8.52 -1.35 -13.20
N GLY A 132 -7.35 -0.90 -13.64
CA GLY A 132 -7.16 0.42 -14.23
C GLY A 132 -7.06 1.58 -13.24
N GLY A 133 -7.06 1.31 -11.93
CA GLY A 133 -6.91 2.28 -10.85
C GLY A 133 -8.23 2.69 -10.17
N PRO A 134 -8.16 3.56 -9.16
CA PRO A 134 -9.27 3.79 -8.21
C PRO A 134 -10.51 4.44 -8.80
N ILE A 135 -10.33 5.32 -9.79
CA ILE A 135 -11.47 5.98 -10.44
C ILE A 135 -12.15 5.00 -11.40
N ALA A 136 -11.38 4.31 -12.26
CA ALA A 136 -11.90 3.34 -13.22
C ALA A 136 -12.72 2.24 -12.51
N ARG A 137 -12.19 1.68 -11.41
CA ARG A 137 -12.86 0.68 -10.57
C ARG A 137 -14.28 1.04 -10.15
N ARG A 138 -14.57 2.33 -9.95
CA ARG A 138 -15.88 2.80 -9.48
C ARG A 138 -16.71 3.52 -10.53
N ARG A 139 -16.06 4.05 -11.57
CA ARG A 139 -16.69 4.80 -12.64
C ARG A 139 -17.22 3.88 -13.73
N ASP A 140 -16.35 3.03 -14.26
CA ASP A 140 -16.57 2.29 -15.49
C ASP A 140 -17.50 1.08 -15.26
N ALA A 141 -18.22 0.67 -16.30
CA ALA A 141 -19.05 -0.52 -16.27
C ALA A 141 -18.17 -1.76 -16.04
N ARG A 142 -18.67 -2.76 -15.28
CA ARG A 142 -17.86 -3.94 -14.93
C ARG A 142 -17.35 -4.71 -16.16
N ALA A 143 -18.11 -4.71 -17.26
CA ALA A 143 -17.72 -5.32 -18.54
C ALA A 143 -16.61 -4.55 -19.29
N GLU A 144 -16.39 -3.27 -18.94
CA GLU A 144 -15.39 -2.39 -19.55
C GLU A 144 -14.11 -2.27 -18.70
N LEU A 145 -14.10 -2.87 -17.50
CA LEU A 145 -12.93 -2.86 -16.63
C LEU A 145 -11.78 -3.64 -17.27
N PRO A 146 -10.54 -3.15 -17.15
CA PRO A 146 -9.36 -3.95 -17.48
C PRO A 146 -9.34 -5.26 -16.68
N ALA A 147 -8.64 -6.26 -17.22
CA ALA A 147 -8.42 -7.52 -16.53
C ALA A 147 -7.88 -7.29 -15.11
N ALA A 148 -8.46 -7.99 -14.13
CA ALA A 148 -8.09 -7.83 -12.74
C ALA A 148 -6.67 -8.34 -12.47
N ASP A 149 -5.92 -7.60 -11.65
CA ASP A 149 -4.62 -8.05 -11.15
C ASP A 149 -4.76 -8.93 -9.92
N PHE A 150 -5.82 -8.71 -9.15
CA PHE A 150 -6.12 -9.40 -7.92
C PHE A 150 -7.57 -9.91 -7.91
N GLN A 151 -7.74 -11.14 -7.44
CA GLN A 151 -9.03 -11.71 -7.10
C GLN A 151 -9.23 -11.58 -5.59
N PHE A 152 -10.25 -10.82 -5.20
CA PHE A 152 -10.66 -10.72 -3.80
C PHE A 152 -11.72 -11.79 -3.50
N PRO A 153 -11.90 -12.21 -2.23
CA PRO A 153 -12.92 -13.20 -1.86
C PRO A 153 -14.33 -12.84 -2.36
N GLN A 154 -14.66 -11.54 -2.33
CA GLN A 154 -15.94 -11.02 -2.79
C GLN A 154 -16.20 -11.27 -4.29
N ASP A 155 -15.16 -11.50 -5.09
CA ASP A 155 -15.30 -11.87 -6.51
C ASP A 155 -15.73 -13.33 -6.70
N SER A 156 -15.63 -14.18 -5.68
CA SER A 156 -16.03 -15.60 -5.70
C SER A 156 -17.21 -15.93 -4.77
N ASP A 157 -17.68 -14.99 -3.96
CA ASP A 157 -18.69 -15.21 -2.90
C ASP A 157 -20.14 -15.34 -3.39
N ARG A 158 -20.39 -15.51 -4.70
CA ARG A 158 -21.74 -15.53 -5.28
C ARG A 158 -22.64 -16.62 -4.68
N ASP A 159 -22.13 -17.84 -4.58
CA ASP A 159 -22.88 -19.02 -4.15
C ASP A 159 -22.72 -19.30 -2.64
N ALA A 160 -22.23 -18.31 -1.87
CA ALA A 160 -22.05 -18.41 -0.44
C ALA A 160 -23.39 -18.28 0.34
N VAL A 161 -23.33 -18.51 1.65
CA VAL A 161 -24.48 -18.26 2.55
C VAL A 161 -25.00 -16.82 2.43
N SER A 162 -26.28 -16.63 2.73
CA SER A 162 -27.03 -15.40 2.40
C SER A 162 -26.36 -14.09 2.86
N GLU A 163 -25.73 -14.12 4.03
CA GLU A 163 -25.05 -12.99 4.66
C GLU A 163 -23.70 -12.67 3.99
N VAL A 164 -23.03 -13.67 3.41
CA VAL A 164 -21.77 -13.52 2.67
C VAL A 164 -22.05 -13.09 1.24
N ALA A 165 -22.99 -13.77 0.56
CA ALA A 165 -23.37 -13.46 -0.82
C ALA A 165 -23.87 -12.01 -0.99
N ARG A 166 -24.46 -11.42 0.05
CA ARG A 166 -24.86 -9.99 0.10
C ARG A 166 -23.72 -9.01 -0.18
N ARG A 167 -22.46 -9.38 0.06
CA ARG A 167 -21.28 -8.54 -0.20
C ARG A 167 -20.52 -8.94 -1.47
N SER A 168 -20.98 -9.96 -2.18
CA SER A 168 -20.34 -10.42 -3.40
C SER A 168 -20.35 -9.32 -4.47
N SER A 169 -19.35 -9.39 -5.34
CA SER A 169 -19.22 -8.54 -6.52
C SER A 169 -20.44 -8.62 -7.44
N ASP A 170 -21.12 -9.77 -7.52
CA ASP A 170 -22.29 -9.98 -8.37
C ASP A 170 -23.57 -9.33 -7.80
N VAL A 171 -23.74 -9.34 -6.47
CA VAL A 171 -24.97 -8.86 -5.81
C VAL A 171 -24.89 -7.39 -5.41
N ALA A 172 -23.77 -6.99 -4.80
CA ALA A 172 -23.58 -5.62 -4.29
C ALA A 172 -22.78 -4.73 -5.24
N ASP A 173 -22.42 -5.25 -6.41
CA ASP A 173 -21.59 -4.56 -7.39
C ASP A 173 -20.26 -4.10 -6.76
N TRP A 174 -19.75 -4.88 -5.80
CA TRP A 174 -18.65 -4.51 -4.91
C TRP A 174 -17.38 -4.14 -5.68
N ALA A 175 -16.60 -3.22 -5.12
CA ALA A 175 -15.29 -2.84 -5.63
C ALA A 175 -14.33 -2.60 -4.47
N PRO A 176 -13.12 -3.17 -4.51
CA PRO A 176 -12.12 -2.98 -3.46
C PRO A 176 -11.79 -1.50 -3.32
N GLY A 177 -11.63 -1.03 -2.10
CA GLY A 177 -11.07 0.28 -1.75
C GLY A 177 -9.65 0.15 -1.20
N TYR A 178 -9.02 1.28 -0.91
CA TYR A 178 -7.64 1.35 -0.40
C TYR A 178 -7.43 0.50 0.86
N VAL A 179 -8.42 0.47 1.75
CA VAL A 179 -8.34 -0.32 2.99
C VAL A 179 -8.25 -1.83 2.71
N ASP A 180 -8.94 -2.32 1.67
CA ASP A 180 -8.86 -3.72 1.26
C ASP A 180 -7.44 -4.06 0.77
N TYR A 181 -6.82 -3.17 -0.01
CA TYR A 181 -5.41 -3.34 -0.43
C TYR A 181 -4.41 -3.14 0.72
N LEU A 182 -4.73 -2.31 1.71
CA LEU A 182 -3.89 -2.13 2.90
C LEU A 182 -3.86 -3.40 3.75
N TYR A 183 -5.02 -4.00 3.99
CA TYR A 183 -5.14 -5.29 4.67
C TYR A 183 -4.37 -6.38 3.92
N PHE A 184 -4.60 -6.49 2.60
CA PHE A 184 -3.88 -7.42 1.74
C PHE A 184 -2.35 -7.21 1.75
N SER A 185 -1.90 -5.96 1.68
CA SER A 185 -0.48 -5.61 1.74
C SER A 185 0.13 -5.99 3.08
N ALA A 186 -0.59 -5.78 4.18
CA ALA A 186 -0.15 -6.18 5.51
C ALA A 186 -0.06 -7.70 5.65
N SER A 187 -1.06 -8.44 5.19
CA SER A 187 -1.05 -9.91 5.24
C SER A 187 0.08 -10.49 4.40
N ASN A 188 0.30 -10.00 3.18
CA ASN A 188 1.41 -10.41 2.32
C ASN A 188 2.78 -10.10 2.94
N ALA A 189 2.93 -8.97 3.63
CA ALA A 189 4.18 -8.59 4.29
C ALA A 189 4.51 -9.41 5.55
N MET A 190 3.51 -10.06 6.18
CA MET A 190 3.71 -10.86 7.40
C MET A 190 4.19 -12.29 7.14
N ALA A 191 4.23 -12.75 5.88
CA ALA A 191 4.65 -14.08 5.40
C ALA A 191 3.88 -15.30 5.97
N PHE A 192 3.26 -15.21 7.15
CA PHE A 192 2.55 -16.29 7.85
C PHE A 192 1.03 -16.10 7.89
N SER A 193 0.47 -15.15 7.13
CA SER A 193 -0.97 -14.87 7.12
C SER A 193 -1.69 -15.65 6.02
N PRO A 194 -2.93 -16.15 6.26
CA PRO A 194 -3.76 -16.69 5.18
C PRO A 194 -4.00 -15.59 4.15
N THR A 195 -3.39 -15.73 2.98
CA THR A 195 -3.54 -14.77 1.88
C THR A 195 -4.87 -15.07 1.19
N ASP A 196 -5.87 -14.23 1.42
CA ASP A 196 -7.22 -14.35 0.89
C ASP A 196 -7.38 -13.69 -0.49
N VAL A 197 -6.42 -12.87 -0.90
CA VAL A 197 -6.38 -12.20 -2.20
C VAL A 197 -5.36 -12.87 -3.11
N MET A 198 -5.81 -13.38 -4.26
CA MET A 198 -4.98 -14.14 -5.19
C MET A 198 -4.43 -13.24 -6.32
N PRO A 199 -3.11 -13.24 -6.59
CA PRO A 199 -2.53 -12.52 -7.72
C PRO A 199 -2.79 -13.25 -9.04
N LEU A 200 -3.47 -12.58 -9.96
CA LEU A 200 -3.83 -13.12 -11.26
C LEU A 200 -2.76 -12.84 -12.32
N THR A 201 -2.15 -11.65 -12.30
CA THR A 201 -1.18 -11.23 -13.32
C THR A 201 0.27 -11.45 -12.91
N GLY A 202 1.17 -11.57 -13.90
CA GLY A 202 2.61 -11.74 -13.64
C GLY A 202 3.21 -10.57 -12.85
N ARG A 203 2.81 -9.33 -13.16
CA ARG A 203 3.26 -8.14 -12.41
C ARG A 203 2.81 -8.17 -10.95
N ALA A 204 1.58 -8.60 -10.67
CA ALA A 204 1.07 -8.75 -9.31
C ALA A 204 1.90 -9.77 -8.52
N LYS A 205 2.18 -10.93 -9.12
CA LYS A 205 3.03 -11.96 -8.54
C LYS A 205 4.43 -11.44 -8.21
N LEU A 206 5.06 -10.66 -9.11
CA LEU A 206 6.39 -10.11 -8.88
C LEU A 206 6.42 -9.09 -7.73
N PHE A 207 5.48 -8.14 -7.69
CA PHE A 207 5.42 -7.17 -6.59
C PHE A 207 5.15 -7.86 -5.24
N MET A 208 4.22 -8.82 -5.21
CA MET A 208 3.95 -9.61 -4.00
C MET A 208 5.19 -10.39 -3.54
N MET A 209 5.91 -11.01 -4.47
CA MET A 209 7.12 -11.77 -4.18
C MET A 209 8.19 -10.88 -3.55
N VAL A 210 8.46 -9.71 -4.13
CA VAL A 210 9.44 -8.76 -3.57
C VAL A 210 9.01 -8.33 -2.17
N GLN A 211 7.74 -7.94 -1.99
CA GLN A 211 7.23 -7.51 -0.68
C GLN A 211 7.36 -8.62 0.38
N ALA A 212 6.96 -9.85 0.04
CA ALA A 212 7.00 -10.99 0.95
C ALA A 212 8.45 -11.34 1.34
N ILE A 213 9.38 -11.35 0.39
CA ILE A 213 10.81 -11.59 0.65
C ILE A 213 11.38 -10.49 1.56
N SER A 214 11.10 -9.21 1.26
CA SER A 214 11.54 -8.09 2.10
C SER A 214 11.03 -8.24 3.55
N GLY A 215 9.75 -8.57 3.72
CA GLY A 215 9.13 -8.77 5.03
C GLY A 215 9.73 -9.96 5.78
N PHE A 216 9.91 -11.09 5.10
CA PHE A 216 10.49 -12.30 5.66
C PHE A 216 11.94 -12.08 6.14
N VAL A 217 12.79 -11.50 5.28
CA VAL A 217 14.21 -11.25 5.62
C VAL A 217 14.33 -10.29 6.81
N LEU A 218 13.52 -9.22 6.83
CA LEU A 218 13.49 -8.28 7.94
C LEU A 218 13.09 -8.98 9.25
N LEU A 219 12.01 -9.77 9.24
CA LEU A 219 11.56 -10.51 10.41
C LEU A 219 12.61 -11.51 10.91
N ALA A 220 13.19 -12.29 9.99
CA ALA A 220 14.20 -13.29 10.32
C ALA A 220 15.44 -12.69 11.00
N LEU A 221 15.99 -11.59 10.47
CA LEU A 221 17.16 -10.95 11.07
C LEU A 221 16.85 -10.25 12.38
N VAL A 222 15.66 -9.66 12.52
CA VAL A 222 15.23 -9.06 13.79
C VAL A 222 15.15 -10.12 14.89
N ILE A 223 14.54 -11.28 14.60
CA ILE A 223 14.47 -12.40 15.55
C ILE A 223 15.88 -12.91 15.89
N ALA A 224 16.70 -13.18 14.87
CA ALA A 224 18.07 -13.66 15.07
C ALA A 224 18.88 -12.73 15.97
N ARG A 225 18.79 -11.41 15.75
CA ARG A 225 19.48 -10.42 16.57
C ARG A 225 18.94 -10.37 18.00
N SER A 226 17.62 -10.49 18.16
CA SER A 226 16.97 -10.48 19.48
C SER A 226 17.45 -11.66 20.34
N VAL A 227 17.58 -12.85 19.73
CA VAL A 227 18.13 -14.04 20.39
C VAL A 227 19.59 -13.84 20.76
N ASN A 228 20.42 -13.33 19.85
CA ASN A 228 21.86 -13.11 20.09
C ASN A 228 22.15 -12.05 21.16
N ILE A 229 21.20 -11.18 21.51
CA ILE A 229 21.38 -10.19 22.58
C ILE A 229 21.04 -10.79 23.96
N LEU A 230 20.22 -11.84 24.00
CA LEU A 230 19.79 -12.52 25.22
C LEU A 230 20.72 -13.67 25.64
N SER A 231 21.54 -14.18 24.72
CA SER A 231 22.58 -15.19 24.94
C SER A 231 23.92 -14.56 25.29
#